data_AF-A0A072NEJ4-F1
#
_entry.id   AF-A0A072NEJ4-F1
#
_cell.length_a   1.000
_cell.length_b   1.000
_cell.length_c   1.000
_cell.angle_alpha   90.00
_cell.angle_beta   90.00
_cell.angle_gamma   90.00
#
_symmetry.space_group_name_H-M   'P 1'
#
loop_
_entity.id
_entity.type
_entity.pdbx_description
1 polymer ?
#
loop_
_entity_poly.entity_id
_entity_poly.type
_entity_poly.pdbx_seq_one_letter_code
_entity_poly.pdbx_strand_id
1 'polypeptide(L)' 'MKKYVFLFIDPKEPQADCLCEQKVEAVGMYDAFTKVQKIANDYVKDTHSPLKIELKEVQYFDEVQYVDAL' A
#
# COMPACT_ATOMS: atom_id res chain seq x y z
N MET A 1 0.72 -13.60 -6.88
CA MET A 1 0.85 -12.14 -6.62
C MET A 1 0.58 -11.87 -5.14
N LYS A 2 0.91 -10.68 -4.63
CA LYS A 2 0.54 -10.24 -3.27
C LYS A 2 -0.13 -8.88 -3.34
N LYS A 3 -1.01 -8.59 -2.38
CA LYS A 3 -1.67 -7.30 -2.24
C LYS A 3 -1.12 -6.59 -1.02
N TYR A 4 -0.57 -5.40 -1.22
CA TYR A 4 0.02 -4.57 -0.18
C TYR A 4 -0.94 -3.42 0.14
N VAL A 5 -1.17 -3.18 1.42
CA VAL A 5 -2.02 -2.09 1.92
C VAL A 5 -1.12 -1.04 2.56
N PHE A 6 -1.11 0.15 1.98
CA PHE A 6 -0.37 1.31 2.48
C PHE A 6 -1.32 2.35 3.05
N LEU A 7 -0.86 3.09 4.06
CA LEU A 7 -1.55 4.24 4.65
C LEU A 7 -0.84 5.52 4.24
N PHE A 8 -1.62 6.48 3.80
CA PHE A 8 -1.19 7.85 3.56
C PHE A 8 -1.52 8.66 4.82
N ILE A 9 -0.51 9.32 5.39
CA ILE A 9 -0.62 10.04 6.66
C ILE A 9 -0.13 11.48 6.43
N ASP A 10 -0.90 12.46 6.90
CA ASP A 10 -0.45 13.85 6.95
C ASP A 10 0.58 13.99 8.08
N PRO A 11 1.84 14.37 7.79
CA PRO A 11 2.83 14.57 8.84
C PRO A 11 2.52 15.77 9.74
N LYS A 12 1.62 16.69 9.35
CA LYS A 12 1.18 17.83 10.17
C LYS A 12 0.09 17.46 11.17
N GLU A 13 -0.70 16.43 10.84
CA GLU A 13 -1.74 15.89 11.72
C GLU A 13 -1.58 14.37 11.86
N PRO A 14 -0.46 13.88 12.41
CA PRO A 14 -0.17 12.45 12.51
C PRO A 14 -1.13 11.70 13.46
N GLN A 15 -1.96 12.44 14.19
CA GLN A 15 -2.97 11.94 15.13
C GLN A 15 -4.35 11.84 14.49
N ALA A 16 -4.54 12.41 13.30
CA ALA A 16 -5.69 12.13 12.47
C ALA A 16 -5.52 10.72 11.88
N ASP A 17 -6.54 9.88 12.10
CA ASP A 17 -6.63 8.57 11.44
C ASP A 17 -6.40 8.75 9.93
N CYS A 18 -5.58 7.88 9.33
CA CYS A 18 -5.02 7.98 7.98
C CYS A 18 -5.81 8.82 6.95
N LEU A 19 -5.11 9.64 6.15
CA LEU A 19 -5.71 10.38 5.04
C LEU A 19 -6.41 9.45 4.04
N CYS A 20 -5.75 8.35 3.67
CA CYS A 20 -6.38 7.28 2.90
C CYS A 20 -5.59 5.96 2.95
N GLU A 21 -6.30 4.86 2.66
CA GLU A 21 -5.69 3.56 2.39
C GLU A 21 -5.46 3.36 0.89
N GLN A 22 -4.27 2.91 0.51
CA GLN A 22 -3.91 2.57 -0.87
C GLN A 22 -3.57 1.08 -0.99
N LYS A 23 -4.26 0.40 -1.89
CA LYS A 23 -4.10 -1.04 -2.13
C LYS A 23 -3.39 -1.24 -3.46
N VAL A 24 -2.24 -1.92 -3.45
CA VAL A 24 -1.47 -2.22 -4.66
C VAL A 24 -1.16 -3.70 -4.76
N GLU A 25 -1.39 -4.26 -5.94
CA GLU A 25 -0.99 -5.63 -6.27
C GLU A 25 0.39 -5.63 -6.92
N ALA A 26 1.27 -6.48 -6.41
CA ALA A 26 2.66 -6.55 -6.82
C ALA A 26 3.26 -7.93 -6.62
N VAL A 27 4.33 -8.22 -7.35
CA VAL A 27 5.09 -9.47 -7.21
C VAL A 27 5.91 -9.47 -5.92
N GLY A 28 6.43 -8.30 -5.53
CA GLY A 28 7.22 -8.13 -4.32
C GLY A 28 7.20 -6.69 -3.79
N MET A 29 7.82 -6.49 -2.64
CA MET A 29 7.76 -5.21 -1.91
C MET A 29 8.35 -4.05 -2.71
N TYR A 30 9.40 -4.27 -3.50
CA TYR A 30 10.00 -3.21 -4.32
C TYR A 30 9.05 -2.69 -5.41
N ASP A 31 8.34 -3.60 -6.09
CA ASP A 31 7.33 -3.25 -7.10
C ASP A 31 6.13 -2.56 -6.44
N ALA A 32 5.66 -3.07 -5.29
CA ALA A 32 4.62 -2.45 -4.48
C ALA A 32 4.99 -1.02 -4.07
N PHE A 33 6.22 -0.83 -3.60
CA PHE A 33 6.74 0.46 -3.14
C PHE A 33 6.87 1.45 -4.30
N THR A 34 7.36 1.03 -5.46
CA THR A 34 7.45 1.89 -6.65
C THR A 34 6.06 2.35 -7.10
N LYS A 35 5.08 1.44 -7.11
CA LYS A 35 3.68 1.76 -7.44
C LYS A 35 3.08 2.75 -6.45
N VAL A 36 3.22 2.51 -5.14
CA VAL A 36 2.64 3.39 -4.14
C VAL A 36 3.34 4.76 -4.09
N GLN A 37 4.65 4.83 -4.35
CA GLN A 37 5.37 6.09 -4.47
C GLN A 37 4.82 6.96 -5.62
N LYS A 38 4.48 6.34 -6.76
CA LYS A 38 3.85 7.08 -7.86
C LYS A 38 2.50 7.68 -7.45
N ILE A 39 1.65 6.88 -6.81
CA ILE A 39 0.34 7.31 -6.31
C ILE A 39 0.50 8.47 -5.30
N ALA A 40 1.44 8.33 -4.37
CA ALA A 40 1.73 9.35 -3.37
C ALA A 40 2.24 10.65 -4.02
N ASN A 41 3.13 10.57 -5.00
CA ASN A 41 3.65 11.74 -5.69
C ASN A 41 2.55 12.50 -6.44
N ASP A 42 1.61 11.79 -7.06
CA ASP A 42 0.49 12.44 -7.73
C ASP A 42 -0.45 13.10 -6.72
N TYR A 43 -0.72 12.45 -5.57
CA TYR A 43 -1.46 13.07 -4.47
C TYR A 43 -0.78 14.35 -3.92
N VAL A 44 0.54 14.33 -3.75
CA VAL A 44 1.33 15.48 -3.27
C VAL A 44 1.29 16.63 -4.28
N LYS A 45 1.31 16.34 -5.59
CA LYS A 45 1.17 17.38 -6.63
C LYS A 45 -0.20 18.05 -6.56
N ASP A 46 -1.26 17.28 -6.36
CA ASP A 46 -2.64 17.80 -6.35
C ASP A 46 -2.96 18.59 -5.07
N THR A 47 -2.42 18.15 -3.92
CA THR A 47 -2.72 18.74 -2.60
C THR A 47 -1.67 19.73 -2.10
N HIS A 48 -0.51 19.79 -2.77
CA HIS A 48 0.68 20.55 -2.34
C HIS A 48 1.11 20.29 -0.88
N SER A 49 0.75 19.12 -0.35
CA SER A 49 0.97 18.77 1.05
C SER A 49 1.93 17.59 1.17
N PRO A 50 2.91 17.63 2.09
CA PRO A 50 3.82 16.52 2.31
C PRO A 50 3.05 15.30 2.82
N LEU A 51 3.53 14.10 2.50
CA LEU A 51 2.84 12.86 2.80
C LEU A 51 3.81 11.82 3.36
N LYS A 52 3.42 11.15 4.46
CA LYS A 52 4.09 9.95 4.96
C LYS A 52 3.34 8.72 4.45
N ILE A 53 4.08 7.69 4.06
CA ILE A 53 3.55 6.40 3.63
C ILE A 53 3.96 5.34 4.64
N GLU A 54 3.00 4.56 5.15
CA GLU A 54 3.24 3.41 6.01
C GLU A 54 2.69 2.13 5.40
N LEU A 55 3.36 1.00 5.61
CA LEU A 55 2.81 -0.31 5.24
C LEU A 55 1.94 -0.82 6.39
N LYS A 56 0.66 -1.05 6.13
CA LYS A 56 -0.30 -1.60 7.10
C LYS A 56 -0.38 -3.12 7.05
N GLU A 57 -0.49 -3.69 5.85
CA GLU A 57 -0.76 -5.12 5.67
C GLU A 57 -0.17 -5.66 4.36
N VAL A 58 0.19 -6.94 4.36
CA VAL A 58 0.47 -7.71 3.15
C VAL A 58 -0.47 -8.91 3.11
N GLN A 59 -1.39 -8.90 2.14
CA GLN A 59 -2.31 -9.99 1.86
C GLN A 59 -1.69 -10.91 0.80
N TYR A 60 -1.55 -12.17 1.15
CA TYR A 60 -1.06 -13.20 0.25
C TYR A 60 -2.27 -13.78 -0.46
N PHE A 61 -2.23 -13.81 -1.79
CA PHE A 61 -3.19 -14.63 -2.51
C PHE A 61 -2.75 -16.07 -2.27
N ASP A 62 -3.52 -16.78 -1.45
CA ASP A 62 -3.38 -18.21 -1.28
C ASP A 62 -3.62 -18.87 -2.65
N GLU A 63 -2.55 -19.28 -3.33
CA GLU A 63 -2.64 -20.47 -4.16
C GLU A 63 -2.63 -21.66 -3.21
N VAL A 64 -3.71 -21.87 -2.46
CA VAL A 64 -3.95 -23.21 -1.91
C VAL A 64 -4.44 -24.07 -3.06
N GLN A 65 -3.50 -24.54 -3.89
CA GLN A 65 -3.71 -25.82 -4.55
C GLN A 65 -3.59 -26.88 -3.46
N TYR A 66 -4.74 -27.28 -2.91
CA TYR A 66 -4.84 -28.63 -2.35
C TYR A 66 -4.65 -29.58 -3.54
N VAL A 67 -3.42 -30.07 -3.72
CA VAL A 67 -3.18 -31.28 -4.50
C VAL A 67 -3.42 -32.45 -3.54
N ASP A 68 -4.25 -33.37 -3.98
CA ASP A 68 -4.93 -34.45 -3.27
C ASP A 68 -4.20 -35.16 -2.12
N ALA A 69 -4.99 -35.59 -1.14
CA ALA A 69 -4.72 -36.83 -0.41
C ALA A 69 -6.01 -37.65 -0.23
N LEU A 70 -6.08 -38.72 -1.06
CA LEU A 70 -6.89 -39.94 -1.00
C LEU A 70 -8.23 -39.97 -1.75
#